data_AF-A0A426V3E7-F1
#
_entry.id   AF-A0A426V3E7-F1
#
_cell.length_a   1.000
_cell.length_b   1.000
_cell.length_c   1.000
_cell.angle_alpha   90.00
_cell.angle_beta   90.00
_cell.angle_gamma   90.00
#
_symmetry.space_group_name_H-M   'P 1'
#
loop_
_entity.id
_entity.type
_entity.pdbx_description
1 polymer ?
#
loop_
_entity_poly.entity_id
_entity_poly.type
_entity_poly.pdbx_seq_one_letter_code
_entity_poly.pdbx_strand_id
1 'polypeptide(L)'
;MKPIPAPIATALSATALAASLTAAVLLAAGSAAAQEANEAEPAVTWGVNPSSQDGPDGRAAFDYALGPGDTLIDFVGVSNFGTEPITVRLYASDAYTTETGAFDLLPSSEAPVDIGSWIGFNEQTLTVAPETRLDVPFALTVPADATPGDHVGGIVAAVTEETTDASGNEILMERRVGARVHLRVSGELDPNLTPELGHVAYDYEWNPIEPGSVSFDYAVENAGNVRLQGELVARIAGPWDLLAREVVIAELPQILPGDRFEGTAEVDGIWPLAYLNAELIVRPEAVSEADTDSRLVSGRETAGLWAPPWPQAAVTAALSLLIWIVVKARKRKRRKATARAITPEPKDEQAGAAAETDAQPEPAEPGTADAPASDTAHPKEPSTT
;
A
#
# COMPACT_ATOMS: atom_id res chain seq x y z
N MET A 1 20.93 42.34 -78.76
CA MET A 1 21.68 41.14 -79.19
C MET A 1 21.17 39.93 -78.39
N LYS A 2 20.57 38.95 -79.06
CA LYS A 2 20.49 37.54 -78.61
C LYS A 2 21.94 36.99 -78.56
N PRO A 3 22.31 35.96 -77.77
CA PRO A 3 21.62 34.66 -77.77
C PRO A 3 21.54 33.88 -76.41
N ILE A 4 20.64 32.90 -76.41
CA ILE A 4 20.59 31.62 -75.65
C ILE A 4 21.05 30.54 -76.70
N PRO A 5 21.71 29.37 -76.44
CA PRO A 5 21.08 28.23 -75.73
C PRO A 5 21.89 27.01 -75.16
N ALA A 6 21.17 26.25 -74.29
CA ALA A 6 21.06 24.75 -74.16
C ALA A 6 22.27 23.91 -73.63
N PRO A 7 22.12 22.61 -73.22
CA PRO A 7 20.95 21.69 -73.29
C PRO A 7 20.61 20.89 -71.98
N ILE A 8 19.33 20.51 -71.77
CA ILE A 8 18.70 19.16 -71.87
C ILE A 8 19.34 18.03 -71.02
N ALA A 9 18.59 17.56 -70.01
CA ALA A 9 18.48 16.14 -69.67
C ALA A 9 17.04 15.80 -69.21
N THR A 10 16.35 15.09 -70.09
CA THR A 10 15.27 14.11 -69.88
C THR A 10 15.72 13.03 -68.86
N ALA A 11 14.92 12.25 -68.12
CA ALA A 11 13.57 11.74 -68.27
C ALA A 11 13.24 10.80 -67.06
N LEU A 12 11.94 10.47 -66.89
CA LEU A 12 11.35 9.26 -66.28
C LEU A 12 11.56 9.05 -64.75
N SER A 13 10.67 8.45 -63.95
CA SER A 13 9.24 8.09 -63.94
C SER A 13 9.08 7.23 -62.68
N ALA A 14 8.16 7.52 -61.76
CA ALA A 14 7.56 6.51 -60.88
C ALA A 14 6.35 7.09 -60.13
N THR A 15 5.20 6.97 -60.77
CA THR A 15 3.86 7.05 -60.21
C THR A 15 3.58 5.91 -59.21
N ALA A 16 2.61 6.16 -58.32
CA ALA A 16 1.76 5.22 -57.59
C ALA A 16 2.12 4.92 -56.12
N LEU A 17 1.70 5.82 -55.21
CA LEU A 17 1.14 5.44 -53.90
C LEU A 17 0.32 6.61 -53.31
N ALA A 18 -0.77 7.00 -53.97
CA ALA A 18 -1.67 8.05 -53.47
C ALA A 18 -3.14 7.65 -53.69
N ALA A 19 -3.54 6.51 -53.12
CA ALA A 19 -4.91 6.01 -53.21
C ALA A 19 -5.28 5.12 -52.01
N SER A 20 -4.96 5.56 -50.79
CA SER A 20 -5.30 4.82 -49.56
C SER A 20 -5.48 5.71 -48.32
N LEU A 21 -5.99 6.94 -48.50
CA LEU A 21 -6.29 7.86 -47.39
C LEU A 21 -7.69 8.49 -47.42
N THR A 22 -8.57 8.03 -48.33
CA THR A 22 -9.93 8.61 -48.51
C THR A 22 -11.07 7.64 -48.22
N ALA A 23 -10.82 6.56 -47.46
CA ALA A 23 -11.84 5.59 -47.04
C ALA A 23 -11.95 5.40 -45.51
N ALA A 24 -11.34 6.28 -44.70
CA ALA A 24 -11.43 6.25 -43.23
C ALA A 24 -12.21 7.42 -42.62
N VAL A 25 -12.78 8.32 -43.44
CA VAL A 25 -13.48 9.53 -42.97
C VAL A 25 -15.01 9.37 -42.95
N LEU A 26 -15.56 8.24 -43.39
CA LEU A 26 -17.02 8.05 -43.53
C LEU A 26 -17.63 6.95 -42.63
N LEU A 27 -16.88 6.42 -41.66
CA LEU A 27 -17.36 5.41 -40.69
C LEU A 27 -17.24 5.85 -39.21
N ALA A 28 -16.87 7.11 -38.94
CA ALA A 28 -16.81 7.67 -37.58
C ALA A 28 -18.03 8.55 -37.22
N ALA A 29 -19.11 8.52 -38.03
CA ALA A 29 -20.30 9.36 -37.87
C ALA A 29 -21.51 8.61 -37.25
N GLY A 30 -21.27 7.60 -36.42
CA GLY A 30 -22.33 6.71 -35.93
C GLY A 30 -22.08 6.14 -34.54
N SER A 31 -21.94 7.01 -33.54
CA SER A 31 -22.30 6.78 -32.13
C SER A 31 -22.13 8.09 -31.36
N ALA A 32 -22.89 9.11 -31.75
CA ALA A 32 -23.33 10.09 -30.77
C ALA A 32 -24.40 9.36 -29.95
N ALA A 33 -23.95 8.58 -28.95
CA ALA A 33 -24.82 8.17 -27.88
C ALA A 33 -25.44 9.46 -27.35
N ALA A 34 -26.77 9.55 -27.44
CA ALA A 34 -27.53 10.50 -26.67
C ALA A 34 -27.14 10.24 -25.21
N GLN A 35 -26.21 11.04 -24.70
CA GLN A 35 -26.04 11.21 -23.29
C GLN A 35 -27.34 11.88 -22.88
N GLU A 36 -28.28 11.08 -22.39
CA GLU A 36 -29.31 11.57 -21.49
C GLU A 36 -28.54 12.38 -20.46
N ALA A 37 -28.62 13.70 -20.59
CA ALA A 37 -28.36 14.59 -19.49
C ALA A 37 -29.42 14.17 -18.47
N ASN A 38 -29.04 13.25 -17.59
CA ASN A 38 -29.67 13.15 -16.30
C ASN A 38 -29.52 14.57 -15.76
N GLU A 39 -30.62 15.35 -15.78
CA GLU A 39 -30.70 16.58 -15.03
C GLU A 39 -30.38 16.15 -13.61
N ALA A 40 -29.12 16.31 -13.22
CA ALA A 40 -28.73 16.20 -11.84
C ALA A 40 -29.63 17.23 -11.15
N GLU A 41 -30.53 16.72 -10.30
CA GLU A 41 -31.27 17.52 -9.32
C GLU A 41 -30.36 18.67 -8.86
N PRO A 42 -30.82 19.93 -8.86
CA PRO A 42 -29.96 21.07 -8.58
C PRO A 42 -29.23 20.84 -7.26
N ALA A 43 -27.93 20.53 -7.35
CA ALA A 43 -27.17 20.14 -6.19
C ALA A 43 -27.09 21.34 -5.25
N VAL A 44 -27.69 21.22 -4.07
CA VAL A 44 -27.57 22.23 -3.02
C VAL A 44 -26.08 22.45 -2.77
N THR A 45 -25.61 23.65 -3.06
CA THR A 45 -24.19 24.00 -3.00
C THR A 45 -24.04 25.15 -2.03
N TRP A 46 -23.35 24.92 -0.91
CA TRP A 46 -23.10 25.94 0.10
C TRP A 46 -21.66 25.84 0.62
N GLY A 47 -21.20 26.90 1.26
CA GLY A 47 -19.86 27.00 1.82
C GLY A 47 -19.88 27.51 3.25
N VAL A 48 -18.87 27.09 4.01
CA VAL A 48 -18.59 27.58 5.36
C VAL A 48 -17.14 28.03 5.39
N ASN A 49 -16.90 29.28 5.77
CA ASN A 49 -15.56 29.86 5.79
C ASN A 49 -15.42 30.84 6.97
N PRO A 50 -14.18 31.07 7.44
CA PRO A 50 -13.90 32.22 8.27
C PRO A 50 -14.44 33.53 7.68
N SER A 51 -14.81 34.44 8.58
CA SER A 51 -15.36 35.75 8.24
C SER A 51 -15.09 36.77 9.33
N SER A 52 -15.48 38.02 9.08
CA SER A 52 -15.48 39.10 10.05
C SER A 52 -16.85 39.75 10.14
N GLN A 53 -17.01 40.73 11.03
CA GLN A 53 -18.21 41.57 11.08
C GLN A 53 -18.50 42.29 9.75
N ASP A 54 -17.44 42.57 8.98
CA ASP A 54 -17.53 43.29 7.69
C ASP A 54 -17.57 42.33 6.48
N GLY A 55 -17.64 41.02 6.71
CA GLY A 55 -17.68 39.99 5.67
C GLY A 55 -16.37 39.18 5.54
N PRO A 56 -16.18 38.47 4.42
CA PRO A 56 -15.04 37.58 4.22
C PRO A 56 -13.68 38.29 4.36
N ASP A 57 -12.79 37.71 5.14
CA ASP A 57 -11.47 38.28 5.44
C ASP A 57 -10.30 37.50 4.82
N GLY A 58 -10.59 36.45 4.05
CA GLY A 58 -9.60 35.66 3.30
C GLY A 58 -8.88 34.57 4.10
N ARG A 59 -9.21 34.38 5.39
CA ARG A 59 -8.66 33.28 6.19
C ARG A 59 -9.15 31.92 5.66
N ALA A 60 -8.24 30.95 5.56
CA ALA A 60 -8.55 29.60 5.11
C ALA A 60 -9.11 28.71 6.23
N ALA A 61 -8.70 28.98 7.47
CA ALA A 61 -9.14 28.33 8.70
C ALA A 61 -9.17 29.34 9.84
N PHE A 62 -9.74 28.96 10.97
CA PHE A 62 -9.63 29.72 12.21
C PHE A 62 -8.41 29.23 12.99
N ASP A 63 -7.37 30.06 13.10
CA ASP A 63 -6.16 29.75 13.84
C ASP A 63 -6.02 30.69 15.04
N TYR A 64 -6.07 30.12 16.25
CA TYR A 64 -6.06 30.88 17.50
C TYR A 64 -4.99 30.38 18.46
N ALA A 65 -4.51 31.29 19.30
CA ALA A 65 -3.71 30.98 20.48
C ALA A 65 -4.32 31.71 21.68
N LEU A 66 -4.89 30.95 22.62
CA LEU A 66 -5.59 31.49 23.80
C LEU A 66 -5.06 30.83 25.08
N GLY A 67 -5.32 31.44 26.23
CA GLY A 67 -5.11 30.84 27.53
C GLY A 67 -6.37 30.14 28.07
N PRO A 68 -6.23 29.27 29.08
CA PRO A 68 -7.38 28.76 29.83
C PRO A 68 -8.23 29.89 30.41
N GLY A 69 -9.55 29.81 30.23
CA GLY A 69 -10.51 30.84 30.69
C GLY A 69 -10.72 32.01 29.73
N ASP A 70 -9.95 32.12 28.64
CA ASP A 70 -10.13 33.18 27.66
C ASP A 70 -11.42 33.01 26.86
N THR A 71 -11.95 34.13 26.36
CA THR A 71 -13.10 34.16 25.45
C THR A 71 -12.80 35.02 24.24
N LEU A 72 -13.07 34.48 23.06
CA LEU A 72 -12.97 35.17 21.78
C LEU A 72 -14.35 35.23 21.12
N ILE A 73 -14.69 36.36 20.49
CA ILE A 73 -15.82 36.45 19.58
C ILE A 73 -15.28 36.64 18.17
N ASP A 74 -15.75 35.81 17.25
CA ASP A 74 -15.42 35.90 15.82
C ASP A 74 -16.66 35.53 14.98
N PHE A 75 -16.53 35.55 13.65
CA PHE A 75 -17.62 35.36 12.71
C PHE A 75 -17.34 34.18 11.78
N VAL A 76 -18.35 33.36 11.55
CA VAL A 76 -18.36 32.33 10.52
C VAL A 76 -19.31 32.75 9.41
N GLY A 77 -18.86 32.66 8.17
CA GLY A 77 -19.69 32.97 7.03
C GLY A 77 -20.28 31.71 6.42
N VAL A 78 -21.59 31.73 6.21
CA VAL A 78 -22.34 30.67 5.53
C VAL A 78 -22.85 31.22 4.20
N SER A 79 -22.31 30.71 3.10
CA SER A 79 -22.67 31.14 1.75
C SER A 79 -23.59 30.10 1.10
N ASN A 80 -24.70 30.55 0.52
CA ASN A 80 -25.55 29.73 -0.34
C ASN A 80 -25.23 30.06 -1.80
N PHE A 81 -24.70 29.11 -2.55
CA PHE A 81 -24.41 29.25 -3.98
C PHE A 81 -25.53 28.72 -4.88
N GLY A 82 -26.58 28.16 -4.28
CA GLY A 82 -27.76 27.68 -4.99
C GLY A 82 -28.76 28.81 -5.29
N THR A 83 -29.69 28.50 -6.20
CA THR A 83 -30.77 29.41 -6.62
C THR A 83 -32.02 29.33 -5.74
N GLU A 84 -32.02 28.47 -4.73
CA GLU A 84 -33.10 28.27 -3.76
C GLU A 84 -32.62 28.56 -2.34
N PRO A 85 -33.48 29.03 -1.42
CA PRO A 85 -33.10 29.24 -0.03
C PRO A 85 -32.73 27.91 0.63
N ILE A 86 -31.65 27.90 1.40
CA ILE A 86 -31.24 26.72 2.18
C ILE A 86 -31.45 26.99 3.65
N THR A 87 -31.90 25.97 4.39
CA THR A 87 -31.91 26.02 5.85
C THR A 87 -30.80 25.13 6.37
N VAL A 88 -29.82 25.73 7.04
CA VAL A 88 -28.67 25.03 7.60
C VAL A 88 -28.78 24.94 9.12
N ARG A 89 -28.29 23.83 9.68
CA ARG A 89 -27.98 23.70 11.09
C ARG A 89 -26.50 24.00 11.31
N LEU A 90 -26.21 25.06 12.04
CA LEU A 90 -24.88 25.51 12.41
C LEU A 90 -24.51 24.94 13.79
N TYR A 91 -23.40 24.23 13.87
CA TYR A 91 -22.86 23.70 15.12
C TYR A 91 -21.33 23.57 15.04
N ALA A 92 -20.68 23.42 16.18
CA ALA A 92 -19.27 23.10 16.25
C ALA A 92 -19.09 21.64 16.66
N SER A 93 -18.00 21.03 16.22
CA SER A 93 -17.68 19.63 16.51
C SER A 93 -16.16 19.47 16.66
N ASP A 94 -15.76 18.44 17.41
CA ASP A 94 -14.36 18.08 17.53
C ASP A 94 -13.89 17.38 16.25
N ALA A 95 -12.60 17.51 15.96
CA ALA A 95 -11.97 16.82 14.84
C ALA A 95 -11.33 15.52 15.32
N TYR A 96 -11.21 14.60 14.37
CA TYR A 96 -10.44 13.38 14.54
C TYR A 96 -9.70 13.06 13.23
N THR A 97 -8.59 12.33 13.34
CA THR A 97 -7.87 11.72 12.23
C THR A 97 -8.55 10.38 11.89
N THR A 98 -9.01 10.22 10.66
CA THR A 98 -9.61 8.97 10.17
C THR A 98 -8.56 7.86 10.04
N GLU A 99 -9.02 6.62 9.85
CA GLU A 99 -8.16 5.47 9.53
C GLU A 99 -7.27 5.70 8.30
N THR A 100 -7.74 6.50 7.34
CA THR A 100 -6.98 6.87 6.14
C THR A 100 -6.04 8.06 6.34
N GLY A 101 -5.96 8.60 7.55
CA GLY A 101 -5.16 9.77 7.86
C GLY A 101 -5.80 11.10 7.49
N ALA A 102 -7.07 11.11 7.11
CA ALA A 102 -7.77 12.33 6.74
C ALA A 102 -8.27 13.06 7.98
N PHE A 103 -8.36 14.38 7.89
CA PHE A 103 -9.09 15.19 8.86
C PHE A 103 -10.60 15.00 8.66
N ASP A 104 -11.32 14.69 9.73
CA ASP A 104 -12.78 14.68 9.73
C ASP A 104 -13.33 15.25 11.05
N LEU A 105 -14.64 15.53 11.09
CA LEU A 105 -15.35 16.06 12.25
C LEU A 105 -16.37 15.06 12.75
N LEU A 106 -16.47 14.91 14.07
CA LEU A 106 -17.41 13.96 14.68
C LEU A 106 -18.84 14.16 14.13
N PRO A 107 -19.58 13.08 13.86
CA PRO A 107 -20.94 13.15 13.33
C PRO A 107 -21.86 13.88 14.31
N SER A 108 -22.97 14.44 13.81
CA SER A 108 -23.88 15.24 14.64
C SER A 108 -24.60 14.46 15.76
N SER A 109 -24.53 13.14 15.73
CA SER A 109 -25.03 12.23 16.77
C SER A 109 -24.09 12.10 17.97
N GLU A 110 -22.83 12.50 17.82
CA GLU A 110 -21.81 12.43 18.86
C GLU A 110 -21.61 13.81 19.48
N ALA A 111 -21.60 13.88 20.80
CA ALA A 111 -21.44 15.14 21.50
C ALA A 111 -19.95 15.52 21.55
N PRO A 112 -19.56 16.73 21.14
CA PRO A 112 -18.19 17.18 21.32
C PRO A 112 -17.88 17.33 22.81
N VAL A 113 -16.64 17.02 23.17
CA VAL A 113 -16.09 17.10 24.53
C VAL A 113 -14.90 18.05 24.61
N ASP A 114 -14.41 18.52 23.46
CA ASP A 114 -13.25 19.41 23.35
C ASP A 114 -13.64 20.76 22.72
N ILE A 115 -12.86 21.33 21.80
CA ILE A 115 -13.09 22.67 21.22
C ILE A 115 -14.50 22.85 20.63
N GLY A 116 -15.11 21.80 20.09
CA GLY A 116 -16.48 21.83 19.59
C GLY A 116 -17.50 22.15 20.68
N SER A 117 -17.22 21.77 21.93
CA SER A 117 -18.06 22.10 23.10
C SER A 117 -17.82 23.52 23.62
N TRP A 118 -16.71 24.16 23.21
CA TRP A 118 -16.30 25.49 23.66
C TRP A 118 -16.84 26.61 22.76
N ILE A 119 -17.36 26.25 21.58
CA ILE A 119 -17.91 27.17 20.60
C ILE A 119 -19.44 27.24 20.72
N GLY A 120 -19.95 28.44 20.98
CA GLY A 120 -21.38 28.73 21.08
C GLY A 120 -21.88 29.68 20.01
N PHE A 121 -23.12 29.45 19.56
CA PHE A 121 -23.86 30.32 18.64
C PHE A 121 -25.12 30.85 19.32
N ASN A 122 -25.52 32.09 18.98
CA ASN A 122 -26.80 32.63 19.42
C ASN A 122 -27.98 31.99 18.67
N GLU A 123 -27.77 31.62 17.41
CA GLU A 123 -28.75 30.99 16.53
C GLU A 123 -28.07 29.84 15.78
N GLN A 124 -28.66 28.65 15.86
CA GLN A 124 -28.11 27.41 15.29
C GLN A 124 -28.87 26.94 14.04
N THR A 125 -29.99 27.57 13.70
CA THR A 125 -30.75 27.24 12.49
C THR A 125 -30.90 28.51 11.68
N LEU A 126 -30.35 28.51 10.48
CA LEU A 126 -30.24 29.70 9.66
C LEU A 126 -30.83 29.42 8.29
N THR A 127 -31.71 30.29 7.82
CA THR A 127 -32.17 30.28 6.43
C THR A 127 -31.35 31.29 5.62
N VAL A 128 -30.54 30.79 4.69
CA VAL A 128 -29.70 31.60 3.80
C VAL A 128 -30.41 31.72 2.45
N ALA A 129 -30.70 32.95 2.03
CA ALA A 129 -31.36 33.21 0.75
C ALA A 129 -30.49 32.75 -0.44
N PRO A 130 -31.09 32.50 -1.62
CA PRO A 130 -30.35 32.16 -2.84
C PRO A 130 -29.20 33.12 -3.12
N GLU A 131 -28.04 32.61 -3.51
CA GLU A 131 -26.89 33.42 -3.95
C GLU A 131 -26.45 34.49 -2.93
N THR A 132 -26.71 34.27 -1.63
CA THR A 132 -26.35 35.18 -0.54
C THR A 132 -25.45 34.52 0.51
N ARG A 133 -25.00 35.33 1.46
CA ARG A 133 -24.19 34.91 2.61
C ARG A 133 -24.73 35.53 3.89
N LEU A 134 -24.62 34.80 4.99
CA LEU A 134 -24.78 35.31 6.35
C LEU A 134 -23.44 35.21 7.09
N ASP A 135 -23.05 36.28 7.77
CA ASP A 135 -21.90 36.29 8.67
C ASP A 135 -22.41 36.22 10.11
N VAL A 136 -22.16 35.07 10.74
CA VAL A 136 -22.78 34.67 12.01
C VAL A 136 -21.75 34.77 13.12
N PRO A 137 -22.00 35.57 14.17
CA PRO A 137 -21.10 35.63 15.31
C PRO A 137 -21.15 34.33 16.11
N PHE A 138 -19.98 33.90 16.58
CA PHE A 138 -19.83 32.82 17.54
C PHE A 138 -18.87 33.24 18.66
N ALA A 139 -19.02 32.61 19.82
CA ALA A 139 -18.11 32.79 20.95
C ALA A 139 -17.34 31.49 21.17
N LEU A 140 -16.01 31.57 21.22
CA LEU A 140 -15.11 30.49 21.64
C LEU A 140 -14.68 30.79 23.08
N THR A 141 -15.13 29.97 24.03
CA THR A 141 -14.84 30.13 25.46
C THR A 141 -14.01 28.95 25.95
N VAL A 142 -12.72 29.17 26.17
CA VAL A 142 -11.80 28.12 26.65
C VAL A 142 -12.08 27.85 28.12
N PRO A 143 -12.36 26.60 28.53
CA PRO A 143 -12.52 26.27 29.95
C PRO A 143 -11.29 26.67 30.78
N ALA A 144 -11.50 27.01 32.05
CA ALA A 144 -10.41 27.38 32.95
C ALA A 144 -9.47 26.20 33.27
N ASP A 145 -9.96 24.97 33.09
CA ASP A 145 -9.26 23.71 33.27
C ASP A 145 -8.88 23.03 31.93
N ALA A 146 -8.98 23.76 30.81
CA ALA A 146 -8.53 23.25 29.51
C ALA A 146 -7.06 22.83 29.59
N THR A 147 -6.76 21.66 29.03
CA THR A 147 -5.39 21.16 28.93
C THR A 147 -4.57 22.06 28.01
N PRO A 148 -3.28 22.27 28.27
CA PRO A 148 -2.39 22.90 27.29
C PRO A 148 -2.27 22.06 26.02
N GLY A 149 -2.03 22.71 24.89
CA GLY A 149 -1.79 22.03 23.62
C GLY A 149 -2.78 22.40 22.51
N ASP A 150 -2.82 21.57 21.48
CA ASP A 150 -3.74 21.69 20.36
C ASP A 150 -5.11 21.11 20.66
N HIS A 151 -6.11 21.92 20.36
CA HIS A 151 -7.51 21.58 20.38
C HIS A 151 -8.06 21.87 18.99
N VAL A 152 -8.53 20.83 18.32
CA VAL A 152 -8.81 20.89 16.89
C VAL A 152 -10.24 20.44 16.61
N GLY A 153 -10.94 21.20 15.80
CA GLY A 153 -12.34 20.99 15.49
C GLY A 153 -12.77 21.75 14.27
N GLY A 154 -14.08 22.00 14.18
CA GLY A 154 -14.64 22.74 13.08
C GLY A 154 -16.02 23.27 13.36
N ILE A 155 -16.37 24.33 12.64
CA ILE A 155 -17.73 24.86 12.58
C ILE A 155 -18.39 24.31 11.32
N VAL A 156 -19.52 23.62 11.49
CA VAL A 156 -20.23 22.87 10.45
C VAL A 156 -21.56 23.53 10.17
N ALA A 157 -21.86 23.72 8.88
CA ALA A 157 -23.22 23.96 8.39
C ALA A 157 -23.72 22.69 7.72
N ALA A 158 -24.75 22.08 8.31
CA ALA A 158 -25.37 20.86 7.80
C ALA A 158 -26.75 21.14 7.21
N VAL A 159 -27.06 20.47 6.10
CA VAL A 159 -28.40 20.43 5.50
C VAL A 159 -28.89 19.00 5.60
N THR A 160 -30.11 18.81 6.08
CA THR A 160 -30.76 17.51 6.19
C THR A 160 -31.87 17.42 5.15
N GLU A 161 -31.84 16.38 4.32
CA GLU A 161 -32.85 16.11 3.30
C GLU A 161 -33.47 14.73 3.50
N GLU A 162 -34.78 14.65 3.36
CA GLU A 162 -35.49 13.38 3.23
C GLU A 162 -35.38 12.93 1.78
N THR A 163 -34.72 11.80 1.55
CA THR A 163 -34.61 11.15 0.24
C THR A 163 -35.27 9.78 0.26
N THR A 164 -35.51 9.18 -0.90
CA THR A 164 -36.07 7.83 -1.00
C THR A 164 -35.06 6.92 -1.68
N ASP A 165 -34.74 5.77 -1.08
CA ASP A 165 -33.84 4.80 -1.69
C ASP A 165 -34.46 4.08 -2.89
N ALA A 166 -33.63 3.30 -3.61
CA ALA A 166 -34.09 2.54 -4.77
C ALA A 166 -35.16 1.48 -4.45
N SER A 167 -35.39 1.19 -3.16
CA SER A 167 -36.40 0.23 -2.66
C SER A 167 -37.67 0.92 -2.13
N GLY A 168 -37.74 2.26 -2.17
CA GLY A 168 -38.88 3.03 -1.67
C GLY A 168 -38.85 3.37 -0.18
N ASN A 169 -37.72 3.18 0.51
CA ASN A 169 -37.57 3.56 1.93
C ASN A 169 -37.15 5.02 2.05
N GLU A 170 -37.74 5.74 3.01
CA GLU A 170 -37.32 7.09 3.38
C GLU A 170 -35.96 7.03 4.11
N ILE A 171 -34.95 7.71 3.55
CA ILE A 171 -33.63 7.89 4.13
C ILE A 171 -33.45 9.37 4.44
N LEU A 172 -32.97 9.67 5.65
CA LEU A 172 -32.54 11.02 6.01
C LEU A 172 -31.07 11.18 5.66
N MET A 173 -30.75 12.01 4.68
CA MET A 173 -29.38 12.32 4.28
C MET A 173 -28.95 13.65 4.91
N GLU A 174 -27.95 13.61 5.79
CA GLU A 174 -27.27 14.81 6.29
C GLU A 174 -26.03 15.08 5.45
N ARG A 175 -25.99 16.22 4.77
CA ARG A 175 -24.80 16.69 4.07
C ARG A 175 -24.16 17.83 4.86
N ARG A 176 -22.83 17.82 4.96
CA ARG A 176 -22.07 18.68 5.88
C ARG A 176 -20.95 19.40 5.13
N VAL A 177 -20.78 20.67 5.41
CA VAL A 177 -19.58 21.46 5.03
C VAL A 177 -19.09 22.16 6.29
N GLY A 178 -17.78 22.16 6.52
CA GLY A 178 -17.21 22.77 7.72
C GLY A 178 -15.94 23.57 7.46
N ALA A 179 -15.74 24.59 8.30
CA ALA A 179 -14.48 25.35 8.39
C ALA A 179 -13.67 24.83 9.57
N ARG A 180 -12.38 24.59 9.37
CA ARG A 180 -11.46 24.09 10.41
C ARG A 180 -11.20 25.17 11.46
N VAL A 181 -11.11 24.74 12.72
CA VAL A 181 -10.69 25.55 13.86
C VAL A 181 -9.50 24.86 14.51
N HIS A 182 -8.36 25.56 14.55
CA HIS A 182 -7.18 25.17 15.29
C HIS A 182 -6.99 26.14 16.45
N LEU A 183 -7.04 25.63 17.67
CA LEU A 183 -6.77 26.39 18.88
C LEU A 183 -5.53 25.83 19.56
N ARG A 184 -4.54 26.68 19.82
CA ARG A 184 -3.45 26.39 20.74
C ARG A 184 -3.76 26.98 22.11
N VAL A 185 -4.01 26.13 23.10
CA VAL A 185 -4.13 26.53 24.50
C VAL A 185 -2.73 26.65 25.11
N SER A 186 -2.46 27.81 25.71
CA SER A 186 -1.15 28.14 26.28
C SER A 186 -0.78 27.25 27.46
N GLY A 187 0.45 26.73 27.47
CA GLY A 187 1.02 25.97 28.58
C GLY A 187 2.19 25.10 28.12
N GLU A 188 2.55 24.09 28.91
CA GLU A 188 3.65 23.18 28.57
C GLU A 188 3.26 22.28 27.39
N LEU A 189 4.13 22.19 26.38
CA LEU A 189 3.93 21.31 25.23
C LEU A 189 4.67 19.99 25.44
N ASP A 190 4.00 18.89 25.11
CA ASP A 190 4.50 17.53 25.19
C ASP A 190 4.30 16.83 23.83
N PRO A 191 5.16 17.10 22.83
CA PRO A 191 5.09 16.45 21.53
C PRO A 191 5.53 14.98 21.62
N ASN A 192 4.60 14.04 21.41
CA ASN A 192 4.88 12.62 21.52
C ASN A 192 4.08 11.76 20.53
N LEU A 193 4.78 11.13 19.57
CA LEU A 193 4.24 10.06 18.74
C LEU A 193 4.80 8.71 19.19
N THR A 194 3.90 7.81 19.58
CA THR A 194 4.24 6.47 20.07
C THR A 194 3.91 5.43 19.00
N PRO A 195 4.91 4.77 18.38
CA PRO A 195 4.65 3.64 17.49
C PRO A 195 4.27 2.41 18.30
N GLU A 196 3.39 1.59 17.72
CA GLU A 196 3.06 0.26 18.17
C GLU A 196 3.21 -0.71 16.99
N LEU A 197 3.69 -1.91 17.28
CA LEU A 197 3.90 -2.96 16.28
C LEU A 197 2.98 -4.15 16.58
N GLY A 198 2.15 -4.52 15.61
CA GLY A 198 1.22 -5.64 15.64
C GLY A 198 1.61 -6.76 14.67
N HIS A 199 1.05 -7.96 14.87
CA HIS A 199 1.19 -9.18 14.05
C HIS A 199 2.40 -9.23 13.11
N VAL A 200 3.59 -9.50 13.65
CA VAL A 200 4.79 -9.63 12.81
C VAL A 200 4.89 -11.05 12.25
N ALA A 201 4.97 -11.17 10.93
CA ALA A 201 5.16 -12.43 10.23
C ALA A 201 6.35 -12.35 9.26
N TYR A 202 6.99 -13.50 9.03
CA TYR A 202 8.03 -13.65 8.02
C TYR A 202 7.49 -14.52 6.88
N ASP A 203 7.55 -13.99 5.67
CA ASP A 203 7.11 -14.64 4.45
C ASP A 203 8.31 -15.24 3.71
N TYR A 204 8.32 -16.57 3.58
CA TYR A 204 9.44 -17.32 3.02
C TYR A 204 9.41 -17.39 1.51
N GLU A 205 10.56 -17.12 0.90
CA GLU A 205 10.84 -17.52 -0.47
C GLU A 205 11.49 -18.92 -0.49
N TRP A 206 11.01 -19.83 -1.33
CA TRP A 206 11.52 -21.21 -1.40
C TRP A 206 12.86 -21.29 -2.10
N ASN A 207 13.17 -20.30 -2.94
CA ASN A 207 14.47 -20.17 -3.56
C ASN A 207 15.55 -19.76 -2.53
N PRO A 208 16.52 -20.63 -2.20
CA PRO A 208 17.46 -20.44 -1.09
C PRO A 208 18.48 -19.30 -1.29
N ILE A 209 18.51 -18.71 -2.49
CA ILE A 209 19.36 -17.57 -2.86
C ILE A 209 18.58 -16.26 -2.98
N GLU A 210 17.26 -16.27 -2.72
CA GLU A 210 16.42 -15.08 -2.67
C GLU A 210 16.03 -14.78 -1.22
N PRO A 211 16.00 -13.50 -0.83
CA PRO A 211 15.46 -13.08 0.46
C PRO A 211 13.92 -13.16 0.47
N GLY A 212 13.34 -13.27 1.66
CA GLY A 212 11.88 -13.16 1.85
C GLY A 212 11.44 -11.74 2.17
N SER A 213 10.22 -11.62 2.70
CA SER A 213 9.65 -10.37 3.19
C SER A 213 9.18 -10.51 4.65
N VAL A 214 8.98 -9.37 5.32
CA VAL A 214 8.38 -9.29 6.65
C VAL A 214 7.14 -8.42 6.54
N SER A 215 6.00 -8.98 6.93
CA SER A 215 4.72 -8.28 7.02
C SER A 215 4.36 -8.00 8.48
N PHE A 216 3.83 -6.82 8.76
CA PHE A 216 3.39 -6.44 10.09
C PHE A 216 2.30 -5.37 10.06
N ASP A 217 1.48 -5.36 11.11
CA ASP A 217 0.57 -4.27 11.41
C ASP A 217 1.33 -3.20 12.21
N TYR A 218 0.97 -1.95 12.03
CA TYR A 218 1.50 -0.85 12.82
C TYR A 218 0.37 0.09 13.24
N ALA A 219 0.57 0.72 14.39
CA ALA A 219 -0.20 1.88 14.81
C ALA A 219 0.76 2.98 15.26
N VAL A 220 0.39 4.23 15.07
CA VAL A 220 1.09 5.38 15.63
C VAL A 220 0.07 6.23 16.36
N GLU A 221 0.19 6.30 17.68
CA GLU A 221 -0.67 7.12 18.54
C GLU A 221 0.02 8.44 18.86
N ASN A 222 -0.73 9.54 18.76
CA ASN A 222 -0.28 10.81 19.32
C ASN A 222 -0.69 10.91 20.79
N ALA A 223 0.18 10.37 21.65
CA ALA A 223 0.03 10.45 23.10
C ALA A 223 0.43 11.82 23.69
N GLY A 224 0.84 12.76 22.83
CA GLY A 224 1.19 14.11 23.21
C GLY A 224 -0.01 15.05 23.23
N ASN A 225 0.26 16.35 23.39
CA ASN A 225 -0.75 17.39 23.38
C ASN A 225 -0.67 18.34 22.18
N VAL A 226 0.17 18.06 21.18
CA VAL A 226 0.27 18.88 19.96
C VAL A 226 0.05 18.01 18.74
N ARG A 227 -0.55 18.55 17.68
CA ARG A 227 -0.72 17.83 16.42
C ARG A 227 0.64 17.62 15.75
N LEU A 228 0.90 16.40 15.31
CA LEU A 228 2.19 16.00 14.75
C LEU A 228 1.98 15.26 13.44
N GLN A 229 2.98 15.32 12.57
CA GLN A 229 3.07 14.51 11.35
C GLN A 229 4.48 13.92 11.27
N GLY A 230 4.84 13.26 10.17
CA GLY A 230 6.24 12.89 9.93
C GLY A 230 6.41 11.62 9.12
N GLU A 231 7.42 10.82 9.46
CA GLU A 231 7.71 9.56 8.77
C GLU A 231 7.74 8.40 9.76
N LEU A 232 7.21 7.26 9.32
CA LEU A 232 7.37 5.98 10.00
C LEU A 232 8.40 5.13 9.26
N VAL A 233 9.44 4.74 9.99
CA VAL A 233 10.57 3.98 9.46
C VAL A 233 10.62 2.61 10.11
N ALA A 234 10.66 1.56 9.30
CA ALA A 234 10.88 0.21 9.76
C ALA A 234 12.36 -0.16 9.59
N ARG A 235 12.97 -0.63 10.68
CA ARG A 235 14.32 -1.17 10.70
C ARG A 235 14.26 -2.65 11.08
N ILE A 236 14.66 -3.53 10.17
CA ILE A 236 14.67 -4.98 10.39
C ILE A 236 16.12 -5.45 10.35
N ALA A 237 16.58 -6.10 11.42
CA ALA A 237 17.96 -6.54 11.54
C ALA A 237 18.08 -7.93 12.16
N GLY A 238 19.07 -8.70 11.70
CA GLY A 238 19.45 -9.94 12.36
C GLY A 238 20.19 -9.71 13.69
N PRO A 239 20.67 -10.79 14.32
CA PRO A 239 21.46 -10.69 15.54
C PRO A 239 22.72 -9.85 15.28
N TRP A 240 23.08 -8.94 16.20
CA TRP A 240 24.20 -8.00 16.06
C TRP A 240 24.11 -7.05 14.85
N ASP A 241 22.91 -6.58 14.52
CA ASP A 241 22.65 -5.69 13.36
C ASP A 241 23.04 -6.29 11.99
N LEU A 242 23.15 -7.63 11.91
CA LEU A 242 23.53 -8.30 10.67
C LEU A 242 22.45 -8.10 9.60
N LEU A 243 22.88 -7.65 8.40
CA LEU A 243 22.01 -7.36 7.25
C LEU A 243 20.84 -6.43 7.60
N ALA A 244 21.07 -5.45 8.48
CA ALA A 244 20.06 -4.46 8.83
C ALA A 244 19.55 -3.73 7.58
N ARG A 245 18.23 -3.63 7.48
CA ARG A 245 17.52 -2.90 6.43
C ARG A 245 16.61 -1.87 7.07
N GLU A 246 16.65 -0.66 6.55
CA GLU A 246 15.86 0.47 7.02
C GLU A 246 15.10 1.07 5.84
N VAL A 247 13.78 1.21 5.98
CA VAL A 247 12.88 1.66 4.92
C VAL A 247 11.80 2.55 5.52
N VAL A 248 11.48 3.65 4.84
CA VAL A 248 10.30 4.47 5.15
C VAL A 248 9.07 3.69 4.69
N ILE A 249 8.20 3.31 5.62
CA ILE A 249 7.03 2.48 5.33
C ILE A 249 5.74 3.29 5.19
N ALA A 250 5.69 4.48 5.81
CA ALA A 250 4.55 5.38 5.70
C ALA A 250 4.98 6.84 5.91
N GLU A 251 4.37 7.75 5.14
CA GLU A 251 4.32 9.16 5.49
C GLU A 251 3.15 9.33 6.45
N LEU A 252 3.45 9.77 7.68
CA LEU A 252 2.44 9.98 8.70
C LEU A 252 1.69 11.28 8.38
N PRO A 253 0.35 11.21 8.25
CA PRO A 253 -0.48 12.39 8.09
C PRO A 253 -0.43 13.24 9.37
N GLN A 254 -1.18 14.34 9.38
CA GLN A 254 -1.44 15.04 10.62
C GLN A 254 -2.28 14.17 11.56
N ILE A 255 -1.68 13.77 12.69
CA ILE A 255 -2.32 13.02 13.77
C ILE A 255 -2.62 14.00 14.91
N LEU A 256 -3.88 14.13 15.29
CA LEU A 256 -4.30 15.01 16.39
C LEU A 256 -3.99 14.37 17.75
N PRO A 257 -3.87 15.16 18.83
CA PRO A 257 -3.72 14.63 20.19
C PRO A 257 -4.81 13.60 20.53
N GLY A 258 -4.40 12.43 21.02
CA GLY A 258 -5.29 11.31 21.38
C GLY A 258 -5.72 10.42 20.21
N ASP A 259 -5.44 10.81 18.97
CA ASP A 259 -5.76 9.99 17.79
C ASP A 259 -4.64 9.02 17.45
N ARG A 260 -5.00 8.05 16.61
CA ARG A 260 -4.10 7.01 16.12
C ARG A 260 -4.18 6.89 14.60
N PHE A 261 -3.06 6.51 14.00
CA PHE A 261 -2.98 6.14 12.59
C PHE A 261 -2.50 4.69 12.47
N GLU A 262 -3.30 3.84 11.83
CA GLU A 262 -3.06 2.40 11.73
C GLU A 262 -2.86 1.97 10.27
N GLY A 263 -2.10 0.91 10.07
CA GLY A 263 -1.90 0.33 8.75
C GLY A 263 -1.13 -0.98 8.76
N THR A 264 -0.89 -1.53 7.58
CA THR A 264 -0.06 -2.73 7.38
C THR A 264 1.08 -2.38 6.45
N ALA A 265 2.28 -2.88 6.74
CA ALA A 265 3.46 -2.72 5.91
C ALA A 265 4.08 -4.07 5.57
N GLU A 266 4.69 -4.13 4.39
CA GLU A 266 5.51 -5.24 3.95
C GLU A 266 6.89 -4.72 3.57
N VAL A 267 7.94 -5.34 4.13
CA VAL A 267 9.33 -4.99 3.86
C VAL A 267 10.02 -6.16 3.18
N ASP A 268 10.34 -5.96 1.90
CA ASP A 268 11.02 -6.95 1.08
C ASP A 268 12.51 -7.06 1.37
N GLY A 269 13.08 -8.17 0.92
CA GLY A 269 14.51 -8.40 0.85
C GLY A 269 15.18 -8.57 2.20
N ILE A 270 14.48 -9.26 3.10
CA ILE A 270 14.94 -9.65 4.43
C ILE A 270 15.43 -11.10 4.38
N TRP A 271 16.61 -11.36 4.94
CA TRP A 271 17.15 -12.72 5.00
C TRP A 271 16.67 -13.43 6.29
N PRO A 272 16.35 -14.73 6.24
CA PRO A 272 15.88 -15.47 7.41
C PRO A 272 17.07 -15.83 8.32
N LEU A 273 17.48 -14.90 9.18
CA LEU A 273 18.67 -15.03 10.05
C LEU A 273 18.40 -15.72 11.39
N ALA A 274 17.45 -16.65 11.43
CA ALA A 274 16.92 -17.35 12.60
C ALA A 274 16.11 -16.45 13.56
N TYR A 275 16.68 -15.34 14.00
CA TYR A 275 16.00 -14.35 14.83
C TYR A 275 16.21 -12.96 14.26
N LEU A 276 15.13 -12.22 14.05
CA LEU A 276 15.12 -10.88 13.52
C LEU A 276 14.55 -9.94 14.58
N ASN A 277 15.08 -8.72 14.65
CA ASN A 277 14.52 -7.62 15.41
C ASN A 277 13.86 -6.67 14.41
N ALA A 278 12.57 -6.46 14.54
CA ALA A 278 11.82 -5.43 13.83
C ALA A 278 11.65 -4.25 14.76
N GLU A 279 12.12 -3.09 14.35
CA GLU A 279 12.04 -1.83 15.09
C GLU A 279 11.25 -0.82 14.26
N LEU A 280 10.22 -0.22 14.85
CA LEU A 280 9.57 0.96 14.30
C LEU A 280 10.15 2.20 14.92
N ILE A 281 10.46 3.18 14.08
CA ILE A 281 11.03 4.47 14.47
C ILE A 281 10.13 5.56 13.90
N VAL A 282 9.55 6.38 14.76
CA VAL A 282 8.82 7.57 14.34
C VAL A 282 9.77 8.74 14.25
N ARG A 283 9.78 9.41 13.10
CA ARG A 283 10.48 10.67 12.88
C ARG A 283 9.44 11.78 12.83
N PRO A 284 9.08 12.37 13.99
CA PRO A 284 8.09 13.43 14.04
C PRO A 284 8.60 14.69 13.32
N GLU A 285 7.67 15.36 12.65
CA GLU A 285 7.81 16.68 12.05
C GLU A 285 6.71 17.59 12.62
N ALA A 286 7.09 18.84 12.89
CA ALA A 286 6.16 19.86 13.34
C ALA A 286 5.23 20.28 12.19
N VAL A 287 3.92 20.36 12.45
CA VAL A 287 2.96 20.83 11.44
C VAL A 287 2.99 22.36 11.29
N SER A 288 3.41 23.07 12.34
CA SER A 288 3.49 24.53 12.39
C SER A 288 4.94 24.99 12.51
N GLU A 289 5.30 26.07 11.82
CA GLU A 289 6.63 26.70 11.97
C GLU A 289 6.92 27.11 13.42
N ALA A 290 5.88 27.43 14.20
CA ALA A 290 6.00 27.77 15.63
C ALA A 290 6.45 26.57 16.48
N ASP A 291 6.21 25.35 16.01
CA ASP A 291 6.53 24.11 16.71
C ASP A 291 7.88 23.52 16.25
N THR A 292 8.53 24.08 15.21
CA THR A 292 9.81 23.60 14.65
C THR A 292 10.97 23.63 15.65
N ASP A 293 10.96 24.58 16.59
CA ASP A 293 11.97 24.71 17.65
C ASP A 293 11.71 23.76 18.83
N SER A 294 10.56 23.07 18.85
CA SER A 294 10.23 22.11 19.89
C SER A 294 11.11 20.87 19.77
N ARG A 295 11.53 20.31 20.91
CA ARG A 295 12.29 19.05 20.93
C ARG A 295 11.34 17.89 20.61
N LEU A 296 11.21 17.55 19.33
CA LEU A 296 10.44 16.39 18.90
C LEU A 296 11.21 15.11 19.24
N VAL A 297 10.63 14.25 20.06
CA VAL A 297 11.25 12.99 20.49
C VAL A 297 10.82 11.88 19.54
N SER A 298 11.77 11.17 18.94
CA SER A 298 11.49 9.97 18.16
C SER A 298 11.10 8.80 19.07
N GLY A 299 9.84 8.37 18.97
CA GLY A 299 9.36 7.12 19.54
C GLY A 299 9.98 5.91 18.84
N ARG A 300 10.20 4.84 19.60
CA ARG A 300 10.71 3.56 19.10
C ARG A 300 9.96 2.41 19.75
N GLU A 301 9.63 1.42 18.94
CA GLU A 301 9.06 0.16 19.41
C GLU A 301 9.81 -1.01 18.75
N THR A 302 10.04 -2.09 19.49
CA THR A 302 10.83 -3.24 19.00
C THR A 302 10.15 -4.55 19.30
N ALA A 303 10.04 -5.41 18.28
CA ALA A 303 9.60 -6.79 18.43
C ALA A 303 10.60 -7.78 17.83
N GLY A 304 10.63 -8.97 18.42
CA GLY A 304 11.43 -10.08 17.95
C GLY A 304 10.62 -11.06 17.12
N LEU A 305 11.19 -11.51 16.01
CA LEU A 305 10.57 -12.45 15.07
C LEU A 305 11.49 -13.65 14.83
N TRP A 306 10.93 -14.85 14.90
CA TRP A 306 11.66 -16.07 14.52
C TRP A 306 11.51 -16.33 13.02
N ALA A 307 12.64 -16.29 12.31
CA ALA A 307 12.74 -16.61 10.89
C ALA A 307 13.89 -17.63 10.63
N PRO A 308 13.74 -18.92 11.02
CA PRO A 308 14.75 -19.94 10.73
C PRO A 308 15.04 -20.09 9.23
N PRO A 309 16.31 -20.23 8.81
CA PRO A 309 16.69 -20.37 7.40
C PRO A 309 16.36 -21.76 6.83
N TRP A 310 15.08 -22.15 6.79
CA TRP A 310 14.63 -23.46 6.32
C TRP A 310 15.03 -23.78 4.87
N PRO A 311 14.92 -22.86 3.90
CA PRO A 311 15.38 -23.12 2.53
C PRO A 311 16.88 -23.44 2.47
N GLN A 312 17.70 -22.67 3.18
CA GLN A 312 19.15 -22.89 3.26
C GLN A 312 19.48 -24.17 4.04
N ALA A 313 18.73 -24.49 5.09
CA ALA A 313 18.85 -25.74 5.83
C ALA A 313 18.53 -26.96 4.96
N ALA A 314 17.50 -26.89 4.11
CA ALA A 314 17.14 -27.96 3.19
C ALA A 314 18.26 -28.22 2.15
N VAL A 315 18.83 -27.16 1.56
CA VAL A 315 19.95 -27.29 0.62
C VAL A 315 21.20 -27.85 1.29
N THR A 316 21.56 -27.34 2.47
CA THR A 316 22.74 -27.83 3.20
C THR A 316 22.57 -29.30 3.62
N ALA A 317 21.37 -29.72 4.00
CA ALA A 317 21.05 -31.13 4.26
C ALA A 317 21.18 -32.00 3.01
N ALA A 318 20.65 -31.56 1.87
CA ALA A 318 20.75 -32.27 0.59
C ALA A 318 22.21 -32.42 0.12
N LEU A 319 23.00 -31.35 0.19
CA LEU A 319 24.43 -31.37 -0.15
C LEU A 319 25.23 -32.29 0.79
N SER A 320 24.94 -32.24 2.10
CA SER A 320 25.58 -33.12 3.09
C SER A 320 25.27 -34.59 2.83
N LEU A 321 24.02 -34.91 2.47
CA LEU A 321 23.61 -36.26 2.09
C LEU A 321 24.33 -36.71 0.80
N LEU A 322 24.42 -35.85 -0.22
CA LEU A 322 25.13 -36.15 -1.46
C LEU A 322 26.62 -36.46 -1.20
N ILE A 323 27.29 -35.62 -0.40
CA ILE A 323 28.69 -35.83 0.00
C ILE A 323 28.84 -37.17 0.74
N TRP A 324 27.94 -37.47 1.67
CA TRP A 324 27.96 -38.74 2.41
C TRP A 324 27.81 -39.95 1.47
N ILE A 325 26.90 -39.90 0.51
CA ILE A 325 26.70 -40.95 -0.51
C ILE A 325 27.98 -41.13 -1.33
N VAL A 326 28.58 -40.04 -1.83
CA VAL A 326 29.82 -40.08 -2.63
C VAL A 326 30.98 -40.68 -1.83
N VAL A 327 31.15 -40.28 -0.56
CA VAL A 327 32.18 -40.82 0.33
C VAL A 327 31.96 -42.31 0.59
N LYS A 328 30.72 -42.74 0.86
CA LYS A 328 30.37 -44.15 1.09
C LYS A 328 30.57 -45.00 -0.17
N ALA A 329 30.21 -44.49 -1.34
CA ALA A 329 30.44 -45.15 -2.62
C ALA A 329 31.94 -45.29 -2.94
N ARG A 330 32.74 -44.25 -2.71
CA ARG A 330 34.21 -44.28 -2.87
C ARG A 330 34.86 -45.28 -1.91
N LYS A 331 34.44 -45.30 -0.63
CA LYS A 331 34.91 -46.30 0.36
C LYS A 331 34.54 -47.73 -0.05
N ARG A 332 33.31 -47.96 -0.54
CA ARG A 332 32.89 -49.28 -1.07
C ARG A 332 33.72 -49.72 -2.27
N LYS A 333 33.98 -48.83 -3.25
CA LYS A 333 34.84 -49.13 -4.41
C LYS A 333 36.28 -49.46 -4.00
N ARG A 334 36.88 -48.69 -3.09
CA ARG A 334 38.24 -48.97 -2.57
C ARG A 334 38.31 -50.32 -1.85
N ARG A 335 37.33 -50.65 -1.00
CA ARG A 335 37.26 -51.97 -0.33
C ARG A 335 37.17 -53.13 -1.33
N LYS A 336 36.38 -52.98 -2.40
CA LYS A 336 36.30 -53.99 -3.49
C LYS A 336 37.63 -54.11 -4.26
N ALA A 337 38.33 -53.01 -4.51
CA ALA A 337 39.63 -53.03 -5.18
C ALA A 337 40.72 -53.69 -4.31
N THR A 338 40.77 -53.40 -3.01
CA THR A 338 41.70 -54.05 -2.08
C THR A 338 41.36 -55.53 -1.88
N ALA A 339 40.08 -55.91 -1.82
CA ALA A 339 39.68 -57.32 -1.75
C ALA A 339 40.05 -58.11 -3.02
N ARG A 340 39.94 -57.50 -4.21
CA ARG A 340 40.35 -58.13 -5.48
C ARG A 340 41.87 -58.26 -5.61
N ALA A 341 42.66 -57.43 -4.94
CA ALA A 341 44.12 -57.50 -4.93
C ALA A 341 44.68 -58.55 -3.94
N ILE A 342 43.85 -59.10 -3.03
CA ILE A 342 44.26 -60.08 -2.00
C ILE A 342 43.91 -61.53 -2.40
N THR A 343 43.14 -61.75 -3.48
CA THR A 343 42.88 -63.10 -4.02
C THR A 343 44.01 -63.51 -4.99
N PRO A 344 44.84 -64.53 -4.70
CA PRO A 344 45.89 -64.99 -5.61
C PRO A 344 45.29 -65.79 -6.79
N GLU A 345 45.84 -65.57 -7.98
CA GLU A 345 45.51 -66.25 -9.24
C GLU A 345 46.23 -67.61 -9.33
N PRO A 346 45.59 -68.72 -9.77
CA PRO A 346 46.26 -69.99 -9.99
C PRO A 346 47.08 -69.97 -11.28
N LYS A 347 48.31 -70.47 -11.23
CA LYS A 347 49.19 -70.67 -12.39
C LYS A 347 48.86 -72.00 -13.08
N ASP A 348 48.49 -71.95 -14.36
CA ASP A 348 48.47 -73.12 -15.23
C ASP A 348 49.61 -73.02 -16.28
N GLU A 349 50.49 -74.03 -16.28
CA GLU A 349 51.61 -74.23 -17.19
C GLU A 349 51.27 -75.40 -18.15
N GLN A 350 51.81 -75.32 -19.37
CA GLN A 350 51.26 -75.87 -20.63
C GLN A 350 51.54 -77.35 -20.96
N ALA A 351 50.71 -77.86 -21.89
CA ALA A 351 51.03 -78.68 -23.09
C ALA A 351 51.17 -80.22 -23.02
N GLY A 352 50.55 -80.90 -24.02
CA GLY A 352 51.00 -82.21 -24.53
C GLY A 352 49.92 -83.10 -25.19
N ALA A 353 50.00 -83.29 -26.50
CA ALA A 353 49.08 -83.96 -27.43
C ALA A 353 49.02 -85.52 -27.41
N ALA A 354 47.91 -86.11 -27.91
CA ALA A 354 47.82 -86.96 -29.13
C ALA A 354 46.87 -88.20 -29.06
N ALA A 355 46.14 -88.42 -30.18
CA ALA A 355 45.58 -89.67 -30.77
C ALA A 355 44.35 -90.33 -30.07
N GLU A 356 43.33 -90.94 -30.70
CA GLU A 356 42.80 -91.12 -32.06
C GLU A 356 41.45 -91.90 -31.94
N THR A 357 40.48 -91.68 -32.85
CA THR A 357 39.56 -92.69 -33.47
C THR A 357 38.38 -93.32 -32.68
N ASP A 358 37.14 -92.85 -32.94
CA ASP A 358 36.13 -93.41 -33.88
C ASP A 358 34.64 -93.39 -33.42
N ALA A 359 33.77 -93.29 -34.44
CA ALA A 359 32.37 -93.76 -34.57
C ALA A 359 31.16 -92.95 -34.02
N GLN A 360 30.53 -92.24 -34.97
CA GLN A 360 29.09 -91.87 -35.15
C GLN A 360 28.20 -93.16 -35.16
N PRO A 361 26.85 -93.16 -34.95
CA PRO A 361 25.93 -92.12 -35.41
C PRO A 361 24.66 -91.77 -34.59
N GLU A 362 24.08 -90.63 -35.02
CA GLU A 362 22.70 -90.10 -34.95
C GLU A 362 21.52 -91.12 -34.93
N PRO A 363 20.24 -90.75 -34.61
CA PRO A 363 19.54 -89.54 -35.13
C PRO A 363 18.45 -88.82 -34.26
N ALA A 364 17.99 -87.68 -34.81
CA ALA A 364 16.61 -87.12 -34.84
C ALA A 364 16.10 -86.14 -33.75
N GLU A 365 16.27 -84.83 -34.04
CA GLU A 365 15.29 -83.71 -34.18
C GLU A 365 13.75 -83.89 -33.89
N PRO A 366 12.91 -82.81 -33.88
CA PRO A 366 13.09 -81.40 -33.44
C PRO A 366 11.80 -80.75 -32.82
N GLY A 367 11.84 -79.45 -32.51
CA GLY A 367 10.66 -78.55 -32.64
C GLY A 367 10.63 -77.32 -31.71
N THR A 368 11.13 -76.15 -32.10
CA THR A 368 10.46 -75.00 -32.79
C THR A 368 10.01 -73.88 -31.82
N ALA A 369 10.60 -72.68 -31.95
CA ALA A 369 9.90 -71.43 -32.30
C ALA A 369 10.76 -70.19 -31.98
N ASP A 370 11.02 -69.38 -33.01
CA ASP A 370 11.67 -68.07 -32.94
C ASP A 370 10.84 -67.05 -33.76
N ALA A 371 10.63 -65.86 -33.17
CA ALA A 371 10.36 -64.52 -33.74
C ALA A 371 9.21 -64.34 -34.80
N PRO A 372 8.86 -63.12 -35.29
CA PRO A 372 9.44 -61.78 -35.07
C PRO A 372 8.44 -60.59 -34.96
N ALA A 373 8.99 -59.38 -34.79
CA ALA A 373 8.83 -58.22 -35.72
C ALA A 373 8.40 -56.84 -35.15
N SER A 374 9.22 -55.84 -35.53
CA SER A 374 8.90 -54.53 -36.12
C SER A 374 8.26 -53.38 -35.30
N ASP A 375 9.11 -52.38 -35.04
CA ASP A 375 9.03 -50.95 -35.42
C ASP A 375 7.86 -50.47 -36.30
N THR A 376 7.12 -49.42 -35.86
CA THR A 376 6.92 -48.13 -36.59
C THR A 376 5.95 -47.14 -35.88
N ALA A 377 6.37 -45.86 -35.84
CA ALA A 377 5.63 -44.59 -36.04
C ALA A 377 4.41 -44.14 -35.17
N HIS A 378 4.54 -42.87 -34.69
CA HIS A 378 3.60 -41.75 -34.38
C HIS A 378 2.12 -41.81 -34.86
N PRO A 379 1.15 -40.93 -34.42
CA PRO A 379 1.21 -39.70 -33.57
C PRO A 379 -0.01 -39.42 -32.61
N LYS A 380 0.02 -38.23 -31.97
CA LYS A 380 -1.08 -37.31 -31.51
C LYS A 380 -1.88 -37.55 -30.20
N GLU A 381 -1.99 -36.43 -29.46
CA GLU A 381 -3.00 -35.93 -28.49
C GLU A 381 -4.47 -36.38 -28.72
N PRO A 382 -5.47 -36.15 -27.81
CA PRO A 382 -5.55 -35.10 -26.78
C PRO A 382 -6.27 -35.43 -25.42
N SER A 383 -6.28 -34.41 -24.55
CA SER A 383 -7.37 -34.03 -23.62
C SER A 383 -7.48 -34.62 -22.19
N THR A 384 -7.52 -33.66 -21.25
CA THR A 384 -8.38 -33.53 -20.06
C THR A 384 -8.27 -34.52 -18.91
N THR A 385 -7.86 -34.02 -17.74
CA THR A 385 -8.76 -33.61 -16.64
C THR A 385 -8.06 -32.58 -15.78
#